data_AF-A0A6V7K196-F1
#
_entry.id   AF-A0A6V7K196-F1
#
_cell.length_a   1.000
_cell.length_b   1.000
_cell.length_c   1.000
_cell.angle_alpha   90.00
_cell.angle_beta   90.00
_cell.angle_gamma   90.00
#
_symmetry.space_group_name_H-M   'P 1'
#
loop_
_entity.id
_entity.type
_entity.pdbx_description
1 polymer ?
#
loop_
_entity_poly.entity_id
_entity_poly.type
_entity_poly.pdbx_seq_one_letter_code
_entity_poly.pdbx_strand_id
1 'polypeptide(L)' 'DEMKRITTTTTGKFHAVECDVSKDNEVDKAFQWIKNNVGCVQVLINNAGVAVLGGFT' A
#
# COMPACT_ATOMS: atom_id res chain seq x y z
N ASP A 1 -1.72 16.24 -7.18
CA ASP A 1 -1.85 16.52 -8.63
C ASP A 1 -1.30 15.44 -9.56
N GLU A 2 -0.24 14.71 -9.21
CA GLU A 2 0.27 13.60 -10.04
C GLU A 2 -0.70 12.41 -10.19
N MET A 3 -1.42 12.05 -9.12
CA MET A 3 -2.34 10.89 -9.11
C MET A 3 -3.47 10.96 -10.15
N LYS A 4 -3.84 12.16 -10.62
CA LYS A 4 -4.91 12.37 -11.61
C LYS A 4 -4.48 12.02 -13.05
N ARG A 5 -3.19 11.89 -13.35
CA ARG A 5 -2.70 11.69 -14.73
C ARG A 5 -2.68 10.22 -15.18
N ILE A 6 -2.71 9.27 -14.25
CA ILE A 6 -2.68 7.83 -14.57
C ILE A 6 -4.00 7.34 -15.20
N THR A 7 -5.12 8.00 -14.91
CA THR A 7 -6.46 7.50 -15.25
C THR A 7 -6.93 7.88 -16.66
N THR A 8 -6.20 8.72 -17.41
CA THR A 8 -6.67 9.20 -18.73
C THR A 8 -6.23 8.32 -19.90
N THR A 9 -5.30 7.39 -19.71
CA THR A 9 -4.71 6.59 -20.80
C THR A 9 -4.54 5.09 -20.51
N THR A 10 -4.82 4.62 -19.29
CA THR A 10 -4.58 3.22 -18.89
C THR A 10 -5.84 2.56 -18.35
N THR A 11 -6.09 1.32 -18.75
CA THR A 11 -7.21 0.49 -18.26
C THR A 11 -6.86 -0.12 -16.91
N GLY A 12 -7.61 0.20 -15.85
CA GLY A 12 -7.39 -0.34 -14.50
C GLY A 12 -7.97 0.57 -13.41
N LYS A 13 -8.27 0.00 -12.24
CA LYS A 13 -8.68 0.77 -11.05
C LYS A 13 -7.46 0.94 -10.15
N PHE A 14 -7.21 2.16 -9.70
CA PHE A 14 -6.18 2.47 -8.73
C PHE A 14 -6.82 2.84 -7.39
N HIS A 15 -6.37 2.19 -6.33
CA HIS A 15 -6.88 2.39 -4.97
C HIS A 15 -5.72 2.79 -4.06
N ALA A 16 -5.67 4.05 -3.64
CA ALA A 16 -4.73 4.51 -2.63
C ALA A 16 -5.28 4.22 -1.22
N VAL A 17 -4.50 3.56 -0.39
CA VAL A 17 -4.81 3.29 1.01
C VAL A 17 -3.59 3.65 1.84
N GLU A 18 -3.76 4.53 2.83
CA GLU A 18 -2.70 4.88 3.76
C GLU A 18 -2.48 3.74 4.76
N CYS A 19 -1.22 3.39 5.01
CA CYS A 19 -0.80 2.34 5.94
C CYS A 19 0.64 2.58 6.38
N ASP A 20 0.86 2.80 7.67
CA ASP A 20 2.19 2.75 8.28
C ASP A 20 2.59 1.29 8.53
N VAL A 21 3.49 0.76 7.70
CA VAL A 21 3.94 -0.63 7.77
C VAL A 21 4.73 -0.97 9.04
N SER A 22 5.15 0.04 9.83
CA SER A 22 5.81 -0.19 11.13
C SER A 22 4.83 -0.53 12.24
N LYS A 23 3.51 -0.40 11.99
CA LYS A 23 2.45 -0.67 12.95
C LYS A 23 1.57 -1.82 12.48
N ASP A 24 1.64 -2.95 13.18
CA ASP A 24 0.89 -4.17 12.83
C ASP A 24 -0.62 -3.95 12.68
N ASN A 25 -1.21 -3.10 13.53
CA ASN A 25 -2.65 -2.80 13.48
C ASN A 25 -3.07 -2.05 12.21
N GLU A 26 -2.18 -1.28 11.59
CA GLU A 26 -2.45 -0.60 10.32
C GLU A 26 -2.32 -1.57 9.15
N VAL A 27 -1.36 -2.50 9.20
CA VAL A 27 -1.22 -3.59 8.22
C VAL A 27 -2.48 -4.45 8.19
N ASP A 28 -2.98 -4.87 9.35
CA ASP A 28 -4.22 -5.66 9.44
C ASP A 28 -5.43 -4.91 8.84
N LYS A 29 -5.57 -3.62 9.15
CA LYS A 29 -6.63 -2.78 8.59
C LYS A 29 -6.52 -2.65 7.07
N ALA A 30 -5.31 -2.49 6.54
CA ALA A 30 -5.09 -2.42 5.11
C ALA A 30 -5.50 -3.73 4.42
N PHE A 31 -5.13 -4.89 4.97
CA PHE A 31 -5.55 -6.19 4.43
C PHE A 31 -7.06 -6.43 4.52
N GLN A 32 -7.70 -6.01 5.61
CA GLN A 32 -9.17 -6.07 5.71
C GLN A 32 -9.84 -5.18 4.66
N TRP A 33 -9.32 -3.97 4.47
CA TRP A 33 -9.81 -3.06 3.43
C TRP A 33 -9.67 -3.69 2.03
N ILE A 34 -8.51 -4.28 1.72
CA ILE A 34 -8.27 -4.95 0.43
C ILE A 34 -9.29 -6.07 0.20
N LYS A 35 -9.51 -6.94 1.19
CA LYS A 35 -10.47 -8.05 1.10
C LYS A 35 -11.89 -7.56 0.82
N ASN A 36 -12.30 -6.46 1.45
CA ASN A 36 -13.65 -5.92 1.35
C ASN A 36 -13.91 -5.15 0.05
N ASN A 37 -12.88 -4.54 -0.55
CA ASN A 37 -13.04 -3.61 -1.69
C ASN A 37 -12.51 -4.16 -3.02
N VAL A 38 -11.49 -5.01 -2.97
CA VAL A 38 -10.76 -5.50 -4.16
C VAL A 38 -10.81 -7.02 -4.24
N GLY A 39 -10.68 -7.71 -3.11
CA GLY A 39 -10.67 -9.16 -3.00
C GLY A 39 -9.30 -9.73 -2.62
N CYS A 40 -8.83 -10.74 -3.36
CA CYS A 40 -7.58 -11.44 -3.08
C CYS A 40 -6.36 -10.68 -3.64
N VAL A 41 -5.26 -10.64 -2.89
CA VAL A 41 -3.96 -10.15 -3.38
C VAL A 41 -3.27 -11.28 -4.13
N GLN A 42 -3.04 -11.11 -5.44
CA GLN A 42 -2.26 -12.08 -6.23
C GLN A 42 -0.75 -11.81 -6.18
N VAL A 43 -0.36 -10.54 -6.08
CA VAL A 43 1.04 -10.10 -6.04
C VAL A 43 1.18 -9.01 -4.98
N LEU A 44 2.14 -9.17 -4.08
CA LEU A 44 2.51 -8.17 -3.07
C LEU A 44 3.91 -7.65 -3.38
N ILE A 45 4.03 -6.35 -3.66
CA ILE A 45 5.31 -5.68 -3.84
C ILE A 45 5.62 -4.94 -2.54
N ASN A 46 6.69 -5.35 -1.86
CA ASN A 46 7.14 -4.68 -0.64
C ASN A 46 8.27 -3.70 -0.96
N ASN A 47 7.95 -2.41 -1.08
CA ASN A 47 8.93 -1.32 -1.15
C ASN A 47 8.78 -0.36 0.04
N ALA A 48 8.72 -0.92 1.25
CA ALA A 48 8.46 -0.15 2.47
C ALA A 48 9.70 0.01 3.36
N GLY A 49 10.89 0.06 2.76
CA GLY A 49 12.14 0.28 3.48
C GLY A 49 12.14 1.65 4.16
N VAL A 50 12.34 1.66 5.48
CA VAL A 50 12.51 2.87 6.29
C VAL A 50 13.91 2.86 6.89
N ALA A 51 14.69 3.92 6.67
CA ALA A 51 15.97 4.10 7.34
C ALA A 51 15.73 4.68 8.74
N VAL A 52 16.01 3.90 9.79
CA VAL A 52 15.98 4.38 11.17
C VAL A 52 17.38 4.79 11.59
N LEU A 53 17.53 6.02 12.10
CA LEU A 53 18.84 6.54 12.52
C LEU A 53 19.26 5.87 13.85
N GLY A 54 20.22 4.96 13.78
CA GLY A 54 20.86 4.34 14.96
C GLY A 54 20.39 2.93 15.27
N GLY A 55 21.20 1.93 14.87
CA GLY A 55 21.12 0.57 15.40
C GLY A 55 21.35 -0.55 14.38
N PHE A 56 22.57 -0.66 13.81
CA PHE A 56 23.12 -1.99 13.52
C PHE A 56 23.90 -2.41 14.77
N THR A 57 23.45 -3.47 15.43
CA THR A 57 24.24 -4.27 16.38
C THR A 57 24.27 -5.69 15.88
#